data_AF-A0A4Z2GSY1-F1
#
_entry.id   AF-A0A4Z2GSY1-F1
#
_cell.length_a   1.000
_cell.length_b   1.000
_cell.length_c   1.000
_cell.angle_alpha   90.00
_cell.angle_beta   90.00
_cell.angle_gamma   90.00
#
_symmetry.space_group_name_H-M   'P 1'
#
loop_
_entity.id
_entity.type
_entity.pdbx_description
1 polymer ?
#
loop_
_entity_poly.entity_id
_entity_poly.type
_entity_poly.pdbx_seq_one_letter_code
_entity_poly.pdbx_strand_id
1 'polypeptide(L)'
;MDLFAVAVHEFGHAIGLVHTSAIESIMRPYYQGPVGDPLKYDLPYEDKVRVWQLYGVRDSVSHTNRPGDPSQTTEPPVLLDLPENRSTLMLARDAPDRCTSHFDAVAQIRGEAFFFKGKYFWRLTREKDLVSLRPAQIQRFWRGLPTNLDRVDAVYERPGDHKIVFFKDQQYWVFKDNIAEEGYPRPISDFGLPLEGVDAAFVWLHNDKTYFFKDGHYWRYDDHLRRMDPGYPKDSTLWKGLPTQLDDAMRWSDGERP
;
A
#
# COMPACT_ATOMS: atom_id res chain seq x y z
N MET A 1 -0.97 -24.15 -1.17
CA MET A 1 0.24 -23.33 -0.98
C MET A 1 1.41 -24.31 -0.92
N ASP A 2 2.44 -24.13 -1.73
CA ASP A 2 3.61 -25.01 -1.77
C ASP A 2 4.73 -24.41 -0.92
N LEU A 3 5.08 -25.09 0.18
CA LEU A 3 6.09 -24.59 1.12
C LEU A 3 7.46 -24.45 0.45
N PHE A 4 7.78 -25.34 -0.48
CA PHE A 4 9.06 -25.33 -1.18
C PHE A 4 9.21 -24.06 -2.05
N ALA A 5 8.22 -23.75 -2.90
CA ALA A 5 8.23 -22.52 -3.70
C ALA A 5 8.36 -21.24 -2.86
N VAL A 6 7.65 -21.17 -1.73
CA VAL A 6 7.74 -20.02 -0.81
C VAL A 6 9.13 -19.97 -0.16
N ALA A 7 9.65 -21.09 0.33
CA ALA A 7 10.98 -21.13 0.95
C ALA A 7 12.09 -20.67 -0.01
N VAL A 8 12.05 -21.09 -1.28
CA VAL A 8 13.02 -20.65 -2.29
C VAL A 8 12.96 -19.13 -2.51
N HIS A 9 11.75 -18.55 -2.55
CA HIS A 9 11.57 -17.10 -2.63
C HIS A 9 12.18 -16.37 -1.43
N GLU A 10 11.87 -16.81 -0.21
CA GLU A 10 12.37 -16.19 1.02
C GLU A 10 13.89 -16.33 1.17
N PHE A 11 14.46 -17.48 0.79
CA PHE A 11 15.91 -17.63 0.76
C PHE A 11 16.56 -16.69 -0.24
N GLY A 12 15.91 -16.42 -1.37
CA GLY A 12 16.35 -15.39 -2.30
C GLY A 12 16.50 -14.02 -1.64
N HIS A 13 15.53 -13.62 -0.81
CA HIS A 13 15.64 -12.39 -0.01
C HIS A 13 16.77 -12.45 1.02
N ALA A 14 16.92 -13.58 1.70
CA ALA A 14 18.00 -13.77 2.67
C ALA A 14 19.40 -13.66 2.04
N ILE A 15 19.55 -13.99 0.76
CA ILE A 15 20.79 -13.82 -0.02
C ILE A 15 20.82 -12.52 -0.85
N GLY A 16 19.98 -11.54 -0.52
CA GLY A 16 20.04 -10.20 -1.12
C GLY A 16 19.39 -10.06 -2.50
N LEU A 17 18.67 -11.06 -3.00
CA LEU A 17 17.84 -10.89 -4.19
C LEU A 17 16.61 -10.04 -3.86
N VAL A 18 16.36 -9.05 -4.71
CA VAL A 18 15.15 -8.21 -4.65
C VAL A 18 14.09 -8.70 -5.62
N HIS A 19 12.84 -8.29 -5.40
CA HIS A 19 11.74 -8.67 -6.26
C HIS A 19 11.94 -8.28 -7.73
N THR A 20 11.46 -9.13 -8.63
CA THR A 20 11.48 -8.89 -10.08
C THR A 20 10.11 -9.01 -10.72
N SER A 21 9.96 -8.37 -11.87
CA SER A 21 8.79 -8.50 -12.74
C SER A 21 8.93 -9.61 -13.77
N ALA A 22 10.10 -10.26 -13.87
CA ALA A 22 10.36 -11.35 -14.81
C ALA A 22 9.40 -12.50 -14.55
N ILE A 23 8.69 -12.95 -15.60
CA ILE A 23 7.52 -13.82 -15.46
C ILE A 23 7.87 -15.20 -14.90
N GLU A 24 9.06 -15.70 -15.21
CA GLU A 24 9.59 -17.00 -14.81
C GLU A 24 10.42 -16.98 -13.53
N SER A 25 10.58 -15.82 -12.88
CA SER A 25 11.43 -15.73 -11.69
C SER A 25 10.69 -16.18 -10.43
N ILE A 26 11.42 -16.88 -9.55
CA ILE A 26 10.94 -17.21 -8.20
C ILE A 26 10.84 -15.98 -7.31
N MET A 27 11.58 -14.91 -7.61
CA MET A 27 11.59 -13.63 -6.88
C MET A 27 10.44 -12.70 -7.28
N ARG A 28 9.36 -13.20 -7.89
CA ARG A 28 8.16 -12.39 -8.15
C ARG A 28 7.41 -12.12 -6.84
N PRO A 29 6.90 -10.89 -6.63
CA PRO A 29 6.23 -10.50 -5.38
C PRO A 29 4.89 -11.21 -5.14
N TYR A 30 4.39 -11.97 -6.12
CA TYR A 30 3.13 -12.71 -6.02
C TYR A 30 3.42 -14.19 -6.21
N TYR A 31 2.84 -15.02 -5.35
CA TYR A 31 2.96 -16.48 -5.43
C TYR A 31 2.50 -17.01 -6.80
N GLN A 32 3.39 -17.73 -7.49
CA GLN A 32 3.15 -18.24 -8.86
C GLN A 32 2.56 -19.66 -8.90
N GLY A 33 2.45 -20.33 -7.76
CA GLY A 33 2.09 -21.75 -7.72
C GLY A 33 3.27 -22.64 -7.33
N PRO A 34 3.05 -23.97 -7.22
CA PRO A 34 4.11 -24.93 -6.98
C PRO A 34 5.13 -24.94 -8.13
N VAL A 35 6.41 -25.10 -7.80
CA VAL A 35 7.52 -25.04 -8.78
C VAL A 35 7.99 -26.42 -9.27
N GLY A 36 7.16 -27.45 -9.07
CA GLY A 36 7.46 -28.82 -9.43
C GLY A 36 8.09 -29.63 -8.30
N ASP A 37 8.79 -30.70 -8.66
CA ASP A 37 9.44 -31.62 -7.72
C ASP A 37 10.68 -30.96 -7.09
N PRO A 38 10.74 -30.78 -5.75
CA PRO A 38 11.88 -30.20 -5.06
C PRO A 38 13.22 -30.87 -5.36
N LEU A 39 13.21 -32.17 -5.67
CA LEU A 39 14.44 -32.93 -5.99
C LEU A 39 14.97 -32.68 -7.41
N LYS A 40 14.16 -32.07 -8.27
CA LYS A 40 14.49 -31.76 -9.67
C LYS A 40 14.39 -30.27 -9.98
N TYR A 41 14.05 -29.46 -8.98
CA TYR A 41 13.88 -28.03 -9.15
C TYR A 41 15.22 -27.38 -9.51
N ASP A 42 15.20 -26.64 -10.61
CA ASP A 42 16.33 -25.85 -11.07
C ASP A 42 15.94 -24.38 -11.10
N LEU A 43 16.83 -23.55 -10.60
CA LEU A 43 16.56 -22.12 -10.48
C LEU A 43 16.46 -21.50 -11.90
N PRO A 44 15.45 -20.64 -12.15
CA PRO A 44 15.34 -19.93 -13.43
C PRO A 44 16.64 -19.21 -13.79
N TYR A 45 17.00 -19.21 -15.07
CA TYR A 45 18.27 -18.64 -15.54
C TYR A 45 18.47 -17.19 -15.08
N GLU A 46 17.41 -16.38 -15.08
CA GLU A 46 17.49 -15.00 -14.63
C GLU A 46 17.85 -14.86 -13.14
N ASP A 47 17.33 -15.76 -12.29
CA ASP A 47 17.63 -15.77 -10.86
C ASP A 47 19.06 -16.26 -10.61
N LYS A 48 19.55 -17.24 -11.39
CA LYS A 48 20.97 -17.66 -11.37
C LYS A 48 21.91 -16.52 -11.70
N VAL A 49 21.63 -15.77 -12.76
CA VAL A 49 22.46 -14.63 -13.18
C VAL A 49 22.51 -13.56 -12.09
N ARG A 50 21.39 -13.29 -11.40
CA ARG A 50 21.35 -12.32 -10.31
C ARG A 50 22.12 -12.78 -9.07
N VAL A 51 22.06 -14.07 -8.74
CA VAL A 51 22.91 -14.65 -7.70
C VAL A 51 24.39 -14.51 -8.07
N TRP A 52 24.76 -14.77 -9.33
CA TRP A 52 26.14 -14.59 -9.80
C TRP A 52 26.61 -13.13 -9.78
N GLN A 53 25.71 -12.16 -9.98
CA GLN A 53 26.04 -10.74 -9.84
C GLN A 53 26.35 -10.35 -8.40
N LEU A 54 25.70 -11.00 -7.43
CA LEU A 54 25.92 -10.74 -6.01
C LEU A 54 27.15 -11.48 -5.45
N TYR A 55 27.39 -12.71 -5.91
CA TYR A 55 28.33 -13.63 -5.27
C TYR A 55 29.41 -14.21 -6.20
N GLY A 56 29.37 -13.90 -7.49
CA GLY A 56 30.25 -14.49 -8.50
C GLY A 56 29.80 -15.89 -8.96
N VAL A 57 30.47 -16.42 -9.99
CA VAL A 57 30.24 -17.77 -10.53
C VAL A 57 31.19 -18.74 -9.84
N ARG A 58 30.72 -19.95 -9.53
CA ARG A 58 31.44 -20.97 -8.74
C ARG A 58 32.88 -21.29 -9.17
N ASP A 59 33.29 -20.99 -10.40
CA ASP A 59 34.69 -21.17 -10.82
C ASP A 59 35.66 -20.22 -10.09
N SER A 60 35.17 -19.16 -9.41
CA SER A 60 35.98 -18.24 -8.60
C SER A 60 35.95 -18.50 -7.09
N VAL A 61 35.32 -19.59 -6.62
CA VAL A 61 35.29 -19.95 -5.19
C VAL A 61 35.86 -21.35 -5.02
N SER A 62 37.19 -21.44 -5.01
CA SER A 62 37.90 -22.68 -4.70
C SER A 62 37.60 -23.13 -3.26
N HIS A 63 37.35 -24.43 -3.12
CA HIS A 63 37.07 -25.10 -1.85
C HIS A 63 38.26 -25.00 -0.86
N THR A 64 37.91 -24.77 0.41
CA THR A 64 38.71 -24.97 1.64
C THR A 64 39.99 -24.15 1.81
N ASN A 65 39.90 -23.05 2.58
CA ASN A 65 41.06 -22.52 3.30
C ASN A 65 40.90 -22.79 4.81
N ARG A 66 41.79 -23.68 5.29
CA ARG A 66 42.18 -23.88 6.69
C ARG A 66 42.89 -22.60 7.18
N PRO A 67 42.86 -22.23 8.48
CA PRO A 67 43.34 -20.93 8.90
C PRO A 67 44.86 -20.89 9.08
N GLY A 68 45.51 -19.86 8.52
CA GLY A 68 46.79 -19.33 9.00
C GLY A 68 47.83 -19.01 7.92
N ASP A 69 47.87 -17.76 7.44
CA ASP A 69 49.03 -16.85 7.56
C ASP A 69 48.62 -15.42 7.10
N PRO A 70 49.02 -14.32 7.78
CA PRO A 70 48.51 -12.97 7.52
C PRO A 70 49.47 -12.18 6.64
N SER A 71 49.37 -12.34 5.33
CA SER A 71 49.97 -11.34 4.43
C SER A 71 49.36 -11.41 3.03
N GLN A 72 48.26 -10.68 2.86
CA GLN A 72 47.91 -9.97 1.63
C GLN A 72 46.57 -9.25 1.85
N THR A 73 46.67 -7.95 2.13
CA THR A 73 45.56 -7.01 2.04
C THR A 73 45.27 -6.83 0.54
N THR A 74 44.39 -7.65 -0.01
CA THR A 74 43.82 -7.40 -1.33
C THR A 74 42.60 -6.50 -1.14
N GLU A 75 42.73 -5.28 -1.61
CA GLU A 75 41.67 -4.27 -1.69
C GLU A 75 40.42 -4.88 -2.34
N PRO A 76 39.19 -4.63 -1.81
CA PRO A 76 37.98 -5.16 -2.43
C PRO A 76 37.88 -4.61 -3.87
N PRO A 77 37.43 -5.43 -4.84
CA PRO A 77 37.32 -4.98 -6.22
C PRO A 77 36.36 -3.79 -6.26
N VAL A 78 36.85 -2.68 -6.80
CA VAL A 78 36.05 -1.49 -7.09
C VAL A 78 34.85 -1.93 -7.92
N LEU A 79 33.64 -1.68 -7.39
CA LEU A 79 32.41 -1.83 -8.16
C LEU A 79 32.57 -0.99 -9.43
N LEU A 80 32.61 -1.65 -10.58
CA LEU A 80 32.45 -0.98 -11.87
C LEU A 80 31.14 -0.21 -11.80
N ASP A 81 31.22 1.12 -11.87
CA ASP A 81 30.06 1.98 -11.99
C ASP A 81 29.14 1.41 -13.07
N LEU A 82 27.91 1.09 -12.67
CA LEU A 82 26.90 0.66 -13.62
C LEU A 82 26.80 1.75 -14.68
N PRO A 83 26.83 1.43 -15.98
CA PRO A 83 26.63 2.44 -17.01
C PRO A 83 25.29 3.13 -16.73
N GLU A 84 25.32 4.45 -16.52
CA GLU A 84 24.16 5.32 -16.21
C GLU A 84 23.06 5.28 -17.29
N ASN A 85 23.26 4.50 -18.35
CA ASN A 85 22.40 4.44 -19.51
C ASN A 85 21.76 3.07 -19.74
N ARG A 86 21.48 2.31 -18.66
CA ARG A 86 20.37 1.37 -18.71
C ARG A 86 19.10 2.17 -18.52
N SER A 87 18.51 2.55 -19.65
CA SER A 87 17.09 2.92 -19.75
C SER A 87 16.28 1.79 -19.10
N THR A 88 16.03 1.95 -17.80
CA THR A 88 15.02 1.23 -17.05
C THR A 88 13.74 1.45 -17.83
N LEU A 89 13.24 0.36 -18.41
CA LEU A 89 11.99 0.34 -19.17
C LEU A 89 10.96 1.22 -18.47
N MET A 90 10.65 2.34 -19.13
CA MET A 90 9.37 3.05 -19.27
C MET A 90 8.14 2.42 -18.57
N LEU A 91 8.18 2.18 -17.26
CA LEU A 91 7.05 1.79 -16.42
C LEU A 91 7.05 2.54 -15.09
N ALA A 92 8.13 3.26 -14.77
CA ALA A 92 8.26 4.09 -13.57
C ALA A 92 7.85 5.56 -13.79
N ARG A 93 7.47 5.98 -15.01
CA ARG A 93 7.22 7.40 -15.30
C ARG A 93 5.89 7.96 -14.76
N ASP A 94 4.91 7.10 -14.45
CA ASP A 94 3.56 7.55 -14.07
C ASP A 94 3.19 7.28 -12.60
N ALA A 95 4.09 6.69 -11.81
CA ALA A 95 3.83 6.44 -10.40
C ALA A 95 4.15 7.70 -9.58
N PRO A 96 3.22 8.19 -8.73
CA PRO A 96 3.47 9.37 -7.92
C PRO A 96 4.62 9.15 -6.94
N ASP A 97 5.40 10.19 -6.69
CA ASP A 97 6.47 10.18 -5.70
C ASP A 97 5.88 10.41 -4.30
N ARG A 98 6.12 9.49 -3.36
CA ARG A 98 5.54 9.52 -2.01
C ARG A 98 5.99 10.74 -1.17
N CYS A 99 7.21 11.23 -1.39
CA CYS A 99 7.81 12.27 -0.55
C CYS A 99 7.45 13.69 -1.00
N THR A 100 7.04 13.83 -2.26
CA THR A 100 6.76 15.13 -2.87
C THR A 100 5.29 15.30 -3.29
N SER A 101 4.51 14.23 -3.34
CA SER A 101 3.07 14.30 -3.62
C SER A 101 2.23 14.55 -2.36
N HIS A 102 1.13 15.31 -2.53
CA HIS A 102 0.02 15.31 -1.58
C HIS A 102 -0.82 14.05 -1.79
N PHE A 103 -1.51 13.59 -0.75
CA PHE A 103 -2.41 12.44 -0.84
C PHE A 103 -3.84 12.90 -1.12
N ASP A 104 -4.61 12.07 -1.81
CA ASP A 104 -6.03 12.35 -2.09
C ASP A 104 -6.93 11.85 -0.97
N ALA A 105 -6.50 10.80 -0.25
CA ALA A 105 -7.14 10.32 0.96
C ALA A 105 -6.14 9.53 1.80
N VAL A 106 -6.36 9.48 3.10
CA VAL A 106 -5.60 8.67 4.05
C VAL A 106 -6.61 8.02 4.99
N ALA A 107 -6.43 6.74 5.26
CA ALA A 107 -7.33 6.00 6.11
C ALA A 107 -6.59 5.04 7.00
N GLN A 108 -7.04 4.92 8.25
CA GLN A 108 -6.66 3.81 9.09
C GLN A 108 -7.63 2.65 8.84
N ILE A 109 -7.10 1.52 8.37
CA ILE A 109 -7.85 0.32 8.06
C ILE A 109 -7.19 -0.86 8.78
N ARG A 110 -7.92 -1.48 9.72
CA ARG A 110 -7.46 -2.62 10.52
C ARG A 110 -6.13 -2.36 11.22
N GLY A 111 -5.92 -1.12 11.64
CA GLY A 111 -4.72 -0.64 12.32
C GLY A 111 -3.53 -0.31 11.41
N GLU A 112 -3.61 -0.56 10.11
CA GLU A 112 -2.62 -0.10 9.13
C GLU A 112 -3.05 1.27 8.57
N ALA A 113 -2.10 2.15 8.22
CA ALA A 113 -2.43 3.36 7.47
C ALA A 113 -2.32 3.08 5.97
N PHE A 114 -3.29 3.58 5.23
CA PHE A 114 -3.32 3.58 3.78
C PHE A 114 -3.29 5.02 3.30
N PHE A 115 -2.35 5.32 2.40
CA PHE A 115 -2.17 6.63 1.79
C PHE A 115 -2.49 6.51 0.30
N PHE A 116 -3.58 7.12 -0.14
CA PHE A 116 -4.08 7.02 -1.52
C PHE A 116 -3.63 8.21 -2.34
N LYS A 117 -3.14 7.94 -3.56
CA LYS A 117 -2.79 8.97 -4.55
C LYS A 117 -3.08 8.50 -5.96
N GLY A 118 -3.99 9.17 -6.63
CA GLY A 118 -4.51 8.80 -7.92
C GLY A 118 -5.02 7.36 -7.89
N LYS A 119 -4.63 6.58 -8.89
CA LYS A 119 -4.92 5.13 -8.99
C LYS A 119 -4.06 4.25 -8.07
N TYR A 120 -3.27 4.84 -7.18
CA TYR A 120 -2.26 4.16 -6.39
C TYR A 120 -2.45 4.35 -4.88
N PHE A 121 -1.81 3.49 -4.08
CA PHE A 121 -1.70 3.68 -2.65
C PHE A 121 -0.41 3.10 -2.07
N TRP A 122 -0.01 3.61 -0.92
CA TRP A 122 0.98 3.01 -0.03
C TRP A 122 0.32 2.55 1.27
N ARG A 123 0.96 1.61 1.94
CA ARG A 123 0.49 1.09 3.22
C ARG A 123 1.63 1.06 4.24
N LEU A 124 1.33 1.52 5.44
CA LEU A 124 2.20 1.42 6.61
C LEU A 124 1.60 0.41 7.58
N THR A 125 2.45 -0.42 8.15
CA THR A 125 2.07 -1.34 9.23
C THR A 125 1.70 -0.56 10.50
N ARG A 126 1.20 -1.27 11.50
CA ARG A 126 0.93 -0.70 12.83
C ARG A 126 2.19 -0.13 13.47
N GLU A 127 3.32 -0.73 13.18
CA GLU A 127 4.66 -0.35 13.63
C GLU A 127 5.23 0.84 12.84
N LYS A 128 4.45 1.41 11.91
CA LYS A 128 4.81 2.52 11.01
C LYS A 128 5.85 2.15 9.95
N ASP A 129 6.08 0.87 9.74
CA ASP A 129 6.96 0.40 8.69
C ASP A 129 6.25 0.46 7.35
N LEU A 130 6.94 1.01 6.36
CA LEU A 130 6.43 1.05 5.00
C LEU A 130 6.49 -0.36 4.40
N VAL A 131 5.33 -0.88 4.00
CA VAL A 131 5.21 -2.23 3.44
C VAL A 131 5.93 -2.38 2.10
N SER A 132 5.91 -1.34 1.26
CA SER A 132 6.57 -1.35 -0.04
C SER A 132 6.99 0.06 -0.46
N LEU A 133 8.21 0.18 -0.98
CA LEU A 133 8.70 1.42 -1.58
C LEU A 133 7.89 1.83 -2.81
N ARG A 134 7.43 0.84 -3.59
CA ARG A 134 6.61 1.05 -4.79
C ARG A 134 5.12 1.11 -4.43
N PRO A 135 4.36 2.07 -4.97
CA PRO A 135 2.92 2.11 -4.78
C PRO A 135 2.24 0.88 -5.37
N ALA A 136 1.21 0.40 -4.67
CA ALA A 136 0.29 -0.59 -5.19
C ALA A 136 -0.84 0.10 -5.97
N GLN A 137 -1.41 -0.57 -6.97
CA GLN A 137 -2.61 -0.06 -7.65
C GLN A 137 -3.86 -0.36 -6.82
N ILE A 138 -4.73 0.64 -6.66
CA ILE A 138 -5.96 0.54 -5.86
C ILE A 138 -6.82 -0.62 -6.37
N GLN A 139 -7.14 -0.65 -7.66
CA GLN A 139 -8.03 -1.67 -8.26
C GLN A 139 -7.50 -3.11 -8.19
N ARG A 140 -6.18 -3.28 -8.11
CA ARG A 140 -5.58 -4.63 -7.99
C ARG A 140 -5.78 -5.21 -6.60
N PHE A 141 -5.78 -4.34 -5.59
CA PHE A 141 -5.97 -4.74 -4.20
C PHE A 141 -7.46 -4.74 -3.82
N TRP A 142 -8.18 -3.66 -4.12
CA TRP A 142 -9.60 -3.43 -3.85
C TRP A 142 -10.46 -3.82 -5.06
N ARG A 143 -11.05 -5.01 -5.01
CA ARG A 143 -11.83 -5.57 -6.13
C ARG A 143 -13.26 -5.04 -6.13
N GLY A 144 -13.67 -4.41 -7.22
CA GLY A 144 -15.03 -3.89 -7.41
C GLY A 144 -15.11 -2.36 -7.61
N LEU A 145 -13.99 -1.65 -7.45
CA LEU A 145 -13.90 -0.25 -7.88
C LEU A 145 -13.89 -0.15 -9.42
N PRO A 146 -14.37 0.96 -10.01
CA PRO A 146 -14.38 1.18 -11.45
C PRO A 146 -12.97 1.07 -12.06
N THR A 147 -12.85 0.51 -13.26
CA THR A 147 -11.55 0.33 -13.96
C THR A 147 -10.90 1.64 -14.40
N ASN A 148 -11.69 2.71 -14.50
CA ASN A 148 -11.26 4.06 -14.83
C ASN A 148 -11.09 4.96 -13.59
N LEU A 149 -11.01 4.38 -12.38
CA LEU A 149 -10.78 5.15 -11.15
C LEU A 149 -9.49 5.97 -11.27
N ASP A 150 -9.65 7.29 -11.21
CA ASP A 150 -8.57 8.27 -11.25
C ASP A 150 -8.02 8.57 -9.86
N ARG A 151 -8.89 8.68 -8.86
CA ARG A 151 -8.57 8.83 -7.43
C ARG A 151 -9.74 8.40 -6.55
N VAL A 152 -9.56 8.48 -5.23
CA VAL A 152 -10.62 8.37 -4.21
C VAL A 152 -10.67 9.69 -3.45
N ASP A 153 -11.86 10.10 -2.99
CA ASP A 153 -12.01 11.39 -2.29
C ASP A 153 -11.98 11.22 -0.77
N ALA A 154 -12.51 10.11 -0.25
CA ALA A 154 -12.38 9.77 1.17
C ALA A 154 -12.51 8.27 1.40
N VAL A 155 -11.85 7.77 2.45
CA VAL A 155 -11.94 6.36 2.84
C VAL A 155 -11.97 6.27 4.36
N TYR A 156 -12.88 5.48 4.93
CA TYR A 156 -12.88 5.18 6.37
C TYR A 156 -13.26 3.74 6.67
N GLU A 157 -12.82 3.23 7.81
CA GLU A 157 -13.27 1.96 8.36
C GLU A 157 -14.47 2.18 9.28
N ARG A 158 -15.62 1.60 8.94
CA ARG A 158 -16.86 1.79 9.69
C ARG A 158 -16.79 1.11 11.07
N PRO A 159 -17.18 1.80 12.16
CA PRO A 159 -17.23 1.21 13.48
C PRO A 159 -18.29 0.10 13.55
N GLY A 160 -18.01 -0.92 14.37
CA GLY A 160 -18.92 -2.03 14.65
C GLY A 160 -18.77 -3.24 13.73
N ASP A 161 -18.75 -3.06 12.41
CA ASP A 161 -18.62 -4.18 11.45
C ASP A 161 -17.33 -4.20 10.64
N HIS A 162 -16.43 -3.23 10.85
CA HIS A 162 -15.09 -3.16 10.26
C HIS A 162 -15.10 -3.22 8.72
N LYS A 163 -16.22 -2.84 8.09
CA LYS A 163 -16.30 -2.69 6.64
C LYS A 163 -15.65 -1.38 6.23
N ILE A 164 -14.98 -1.37 5.09
CA ILE A 164 -14.27 -0.20 4.60
C ILE A 164 -15.16 0.53 3.60
N VAL A 165 -15.34 1.82 3.78
CA VAL A 165 -16.21 2.65 2.93
C VAL A 165 -15.34 3.58 2.11
N PHE A 166 -15.48 3.49 0.79
CA PHE A 166 -14.80 4.34 -0.18
C PHE A 166 -15.78 5.34 -0.77
N PHE A 167 -15.38 6.61 -0.88
CA PHE A 167 -16.13 7.68 -1.53
C PHE A 167 -15.41 8.13 -2.79
N LYS A 168 -16.18 8.31 -3.86
CA LYS A 168 -15.73 8.96 -5.09
C LYS A 168 -16.90 9.69 -5.73
N ASP A 169 -16.74 11.00 -5.92
CA ASP A 169 -17.76 11.91 -6.43
C ASP A 169 -19.08 11.74 -5.67
N GLN A 170 -20.14 11.37 -6.38
CA GLN A 170 -21.50 11.17 -5.85
C GLN A 170 -21.78 9.74 -5.38
N GLN A 171 -20.77 8.88 -5.36
CA GLN A 171 -20.92 7.46 -5.13
C GLN A 171 -20.06 6.97 -3.97
N TYR A 172 -20.52 5.90 -3.33
CA TYR A 172 -19.75 5.18 -2.35
C TYR A 172 -19.83 3.67 -2.55
N TRP A 173 -18.79 2.98 -2.07
CA TRP A 173 -18.66 1.54 -2.08
C TRP A 173 -18.39 1.06 -0.67
N VAL A 174 -18.93 -0.10 -0.31
CA VAL A 174 -18.62 -0.77 0.95
C VAL A 174 -17.89 -2.05 0.65
N PHE A 175 -16.75 -2.23 1.32
CA PHE A 175 -15.88 -3.38 1.17
C PHE A 175 -15.93 -4.25 2.42
N LYS A 176 -15.99 -5.55 2.18
CA LYS A 176 -15.65 -6.56 3.18
C LYS A 176 -14.30 -7.16 2.78
N ASP A 177 -13.34 -7.06 3.70
CA ASP A 177 -11.93 -7.34 3.40
C ASP A 177 -11.45 -6.44 2.25
N ASN A 178 -11.20 -7.02 1.07
CA ASN A 178 -10.76 -6.30 -0.12
C ASN A 178 -11.72 -6.47 -1.31
N ILE A 179 -12.95 -6.92 -1.05
CA ILE A 179 -13.98 -7.16 -2.07
C ILE A 179 -15.18 -6.23 -1.82
N ALA A 180 -15.63 -5.53 -2.85
CA ALA A 180 -16.83 -4.71 -2.80
C ALA A 180 -18.06 -5.60 -2.57
N GLU A 181 -18.92 -5.19 -1.65
CA GLU A 181 -20.17 -5.88 -1.37
C GLU A 181 -21.15 -5.75 -2.55
N GLU A 182 -22.11 -6.67 -2.62
CA GLU A 182 -23.14 -6.63 -3.66
C GLU A 182 -24.05 -5.40 -3.53
N GLY A 183 -24.45 -4.83 -4.66
CA GLY A 183 -25.33 -3.67 -4.71
C GLY A 183 -24.64 -2.32 -4.51
N TYR A 184 -23.32 -2.27 -4.66
CA TYR A 184 -22.51 -1.04 -4.75
C TYR A 184 -21.97 -0.84 -6.17
N PRO A 185 -21.72 0.42 -6.62
CA PRO A 185 -21.84 1.67 -5.86
C PRO A 185 -23.27 2.08 -5.52
N ARG A 186 -23.40 2.90 -4.48
CA ARG A 186 -24.65 3.57 -4.07
C ARG A 186 -24.45 5.08 -3.99
N PRO A 187 -25.52 5.89 -4.07
CA PRO A 187 -25.38 7.34 -4.02
C PRO A 187 -25.09 7.81 -2.59
N ILE A 188 -24.21 8.82 -2.45
CA ILE A 188 -23.87 9.39 -1.12
C ILE A 188 -25.05 10.06 -0.43
N SER A 189 -26.14 10.33 -1.16
CA SER A 189 -27.43 10.77 -0.59
C SER A 189 -28.00 9.78 0.43
N ASP A 190 -27.61 8.50 0.39
CA ASP A 190 -27.97 7.50 1.40
C ASP A 190 -27.46 7.89 2.81
N PHE A 191 -26.39 8.68 2.88
CA PHE A 191 -25.89 9.26 4.12
C PHE A 191 -26.54 10.62 4.46
N GLY A 192 -27.29 11.24 3.56
CA GLY A 192 -27.74 12.64 3.71
C GLY A 192 -26.62 13.67 3.49
N LEU A 193 -25.61 13.31 2.69
CA LEU A 193 -24.47 14.16 2.32
C LEU A 193 -24.78 15.01 1.06
N PRO A 194 -24.06 16.13 0.83
CA PRO A 194 -24.20 16.93 -0.38
C PRO A 194 -23.78 16.15 -1.64
N LEU A 195 -24.38 16.48 -2.80
CA LEU A 195 -24.09 15.81 -4.08
C LEU A 195 -22.72 16.19 -4.68
N GLU A 196 -21.98 17.10 -4.06
CA GLU A 196 -20.64 17.51 -4.51
C GLU A 196 -19.53 16.59 -3.98
N GLY A 197 -19.90 15.54 -3.24
CA GLY A 197 -18.97 14.60 -2.62
C GLY A 197 -18.57 15.00 -1.21
N VAL A 198 -17.44 14.46 -0.76
CA VAL A 198 -16.82 14.76 0.53
C VAL A 198 -15.34 14.97 0.30
N ASP A 199 -14.74 15.87 1.05
CA ASP A 199 -13.30 16.14 0.98
C ASP A 199 -12.53 15.26 1.97
N ALA A 200 -13.15 14.87 3.09
CA ALA A 200 -12.54 13.98 4.08
C ALA A 200 -13.60 13.22 4.87
N ALA A 201 -13.23 12.03 5.35
CA ALA A 201 -14.08 11.23 6.23
C ALA A 201 -13.24 10.49 7.27
N PHE A 202 -13.63 10.57 8.55
CA PHE A 202 -12.95 9.80 9.60
C PHE A 202 -13.85 9.47 10.79
N VAL A 203 -13.45 8.46 11.58
CA VAL A 203 -14.18 8.02 12.77
C VAL A 203 -13.56 8.58 14.04
N TRP A 204 -14.38 9.19 14.89
CA TRP A 204 -13.95 9.71 16.18
C TRP A 204 -14.17 8.69 17.32
N LEU A 205 -13.12 8.01 17.79
CA LEU A 205 -13.28 6.94 18.79
C LEU A 205 -13.82 7.37 20.17
N HIS A 206 -13.96 8.67 20.46
CA HIS A 206 -14.58 9.04 21.75
C HIS A 206 -16.10 8.85 21.74
N ASN A 207 -16.72 8.79 20.56
CA ASN A 207 -18.16 8.64 20.42
C ASN A 207 -18.58 7.70 19.28
N ASP A 208 -17.62 7.03 18.64
CA ASP A 208 -17.82 6.13 17.51
C ASP A 208 -18.71 6.70 16.40
N LYS A 209 -18.62 8.03 16.20
CA LYS A 209 -19.30 8.73 15.11
C LYS A 209 -18.35 8.94 13.95
N THR A 210 -18.88 8.86 12.75
CA THR A 210 -18.17 9.24 11.53
C THR A 210 -18.40 10.71 11.23
N TYR A 211 -17.33 11.42 10.93
CA TYR A 211 -17.34 12.83 10.57
C TYR A 211 -16.97 12.96 9.10
N PHE A 212 -17.80 13.68 8.36
CA PHE A 212 -17.55 14.02 6.96
C PHE A 212 -17.31 15.52 6.84
N PHE A 213 -16.40 15.94 5.97
CA PHE A 213 -16.08 17.34 5.73
C PHE A 213 -16.30 17.67 4.26
N LYS A 214 -16.86 18.85 4.00
CA LYS A 214 -17.03 19.42 2.67
C LYS A 214 -17.17 20.92 2.75
N ASP A 215 -16.40 21.67 1.98
CA ASP A 215 -16.55 23.13 1.78
C ASP A 215 -16.75 23.93 3.08
N GLY A 216 -15.87 23.74 4.06
CA GLY A 216 -15.92 24.45 5.35
C GLY A 216 -17.07 24.03 6.28
N HIS A 217 -17.77 22.95 5.94
CA HIS A 217 -18.80 22.35 6.78
C HIS A 217 -18.40 20.93 7.17
N TYR A 218 -18.98 20.46 8.26
CA TYR A 218 -18.85 19.08 8.68
C TYR A 218 -20.19 18.47 9.10
N TRP A 219 -20.32 17.17 8.85
CA TRP A 219 -21.46 16.35 9.20
C TRP A 219 -21.02 15.32 10.23
N ARG A 220 -21.94 14.92 11.10
CA ARG A 220 -21.74 13.84 12.05
C ARG A 220 -22.78 12.76 11.82
N TYR A 221 -22.30 11.57 11.51
CA TYR A 221 -23.10 10.41 11.16
C TYR A 221 -23.00 9.34 12.23
N ASP A 222 -24.13 8.72 12.53
CA ASP A 222 -24.23 7.56 13.40
C ASP A 222 -24.30 6.30 12.54
N ASP A 223 -23.20 5.54 12.49
CA ASP A 223 -23.12 4.29 11.74
C ASP A 223 -23.99 3.15 12.31
N HIS A 224 -24.27 3.17 13.61
CA HIS A 224 -25.13 2.18 14.26
C HIS A 224 -26.60 2.42 13.90
N LEU A 225 -27.04 3.68 13.93
CA LEU A 225 -28.40 4.07 13.55
C LEU A 225 -28.56 4.31 12.05
N ARG A 226 -27.45 4.34 11.30
CA ARG A 226 -27.36 4.66 9.87
C ARG A 226 -28.08 5.95 9.50
N ARG A 227 -27.80 7.04 10.22
CA ARG A 227 -28.41 8.36 9.98
C ARG A 227 -27.51 9.50 10.41
N MET A 228 -27.72 10.66 9.79
CA MET A 228 -27.14 11.92 10.28
C MET A 228 -27.72 12.31 11.63
N ASP A 229 -26.85 12.84 12.49
CA ASP A 229 -27.28 13.42 13.74
C ASP A 229 -28.07 14.73 13.49
N PRO A 230 -29.11 15.01 14.28
CA PRO A 230 -29.86 16.27 14.16
C PRO A 230 -28.97 17.50 14.38
N GLY A 231 -29.22 18.56 13.59
CA GLY A 231 -28.49 19.82 13.70
C GLY A 231 -27.13 19.84 13.00
N TYR A 232 -26.90 18.92 12.07
CA TYR A 232 -25.80 18.93 11.10
C TYR A 232 -26.34 19.23 9.69
N PRO A 233 -25.53 19.84 8.79
CA PRO A 233 -24.12 20.21 8.98
C PRO A 233 -23.89 21.35 9.96
N LYS A 234 -22.65 21.47 10.41
CA LYS A 234 -22.13 22.60 11.21
C LYS A 234 -20.90 23.18 10.54
N ASP A 235 -20.59 24.42 10.89
CA ASP A 235 -19.40 25.12 10.42
C ASP A 235 -18.12 24.46 10.98
N SER A 236 -17.15 24.18 10.12
CA SER A 236 -15.90 23.52 10.48
C SER A 236 -14.95 24.41 11.30
N THR A 237 -15.19 25.72 11.37
CA THR A 237 -14.42 26.66 12.22
C THR A 237 -14.45 26.31 13.72
N LEU A 238 -15.41 25.49 14.15
CA LEU A 238 -15.44 24.92 15.50
C LEU A 238 -14.21 24.02 15.77
N TRP A 239 -13.62 23.45 14.73
CA TRP A 239 -12.38 22.69 14.78
C TRP A 239 -11.19 23.64 14.63
N LYS A 240 -10.70 24.13 15.77
CA LYS A 240 -9.56 25.05 15.80
C LYS A 240 -8.33 24.43 15.15
N GLY A 241 -7.72 25.17 14.22
CA GLY A 241 -6.48 24.78 13.54
C GLY A 241 -6.67 24.04 12.21
N LEU A 242 -7.92 23.79 11.78
CA LEU A 242 -8.14 23.24 10.44
C LEU A 242 -7.84 24.29 9.34
N PRO A 243 -7.21 23.87 8.23
CA PRO A 243 -7.10 24.71 7.04
C PRO A 243 -8.47 24.93 6.39
N THR A 244 -8.58 25.98 5.56
CA THR A 244 -9.82 26.32 4.84
C THR A 244 -10.18 25.28 3.77
N GLN A 245 -9.18 24.59 3.22
CA GLN A 245 -9.34 23.46 2.31
C GLN A 245 -8.70 22.26 2.99
N LEU A 246 -9.54 21.28 3.33
CA LEU A 246 -9.11 20.04 3.95
C LEU A 246 -9.00 19.01 2.83
N ASP A 247 -7.80 18.45 2.65
CA ASP A 247 -7.59 17.43 1.60
C ASP A 247 -7.97 16.03 2.09
N ASP A 248 -7.79 15.76 3.39
CA ASP A 248 -8.12 14.49 4.01
C ASP A 248 -8.07 14.58 5.55
N ALA A 249 -8.65 13.59 6.24
CA ALA A 249 -8.52 13.42 7.67
C ALA A 249 -8.44 11.93 8.00
N MET A 250 -7.44 11.56 8.79
CA MET A 250 -7.38 10.24 9.41
C MET A 250 -7.11 10.33 10.90
N ARG A 251 -7.53 9.30 11.61
CA ARG A 251 -7.05 9.05 12.96
C ARG A 251 -5.87 8.08 12.89
N TRP A 252 -4.82 8.37 13.66
CA TRP A 252 -3.79 7.39 14.00
C TRP A 252 -4.00 6.84 15.42
N SER A 253 -3.60 5.59 15.65
CA SER A 253 -3.82 4.88 16.92
C SER A 253 -3.15 5.55 18.12
N ASP A 254 -2.09 6.31 17.87
CA ASP A 254 -1.23 6.91 18.90
C ASP A 254 -1.78 8.28 19.26
N GLY A 255 -3.04 8.36 19.68
CA GLY A 255 -3.67 9.61 20.07
C GLY A 255 -2.91 10.28 21.21
N GLU A 256 -1.91 11.10 20.87
CA GLU A 256 -1.38 12.09 21.79
C GLU A 256 -2.51 13.07 22.06
N ARG A 257 -2.89 13.12 23.33
CA ARG A 257 -3.78 14.15 23.85
C ARG A 257 -3.12 15.51 23.58
N PRO A 258 -3.86 16.54 23.15
CA PRO A 258 -3.37 17.91 23.25
C PRO A 258 -3.05 18.29 24.70
#